data_AF-R9I8F9-F1
#
_entry.id   AF-R9I8F9-F1
#
_cell.length_a   1.000
_cell.length_b   1.000
_cell.length_c   1.000
_cell.angle_alpha   90.00
_cell.angle_beta   90.00
_cell.angle_gamma   90.00
#
_symmetry.space_group_name_H-M   'P 1'
#
loop_
_entity.id
_entity.type
_entity.pdbx_description
1 polymer ?
#
loop_
_entity_poly.entity_id
_entity_poly.type
_entity_poly.pdbx_seq_one_letter_code
_entity_poly.pdbx_strand_id
1 'polypeptide(L)'
;SLLVSTLHSYFAGKKELFKGLAIEKLENEWMEYPVLHFDMSRAKHVDKETLESMLNFQLSGYEQIYGKSEEAVKLNDRMTSLIMRACEQTGRQVVVLIDEYDAPLLDVMHEEENLPVLRNVMRNFYSPLKSCDPYLRFVFLTGITKFSQLSIFSELNNISNVSMDEPYA
;
A
#
# COMPACT_ATOMS: atom_id res chain seq x y z
N SER A 1 3.52 -2.94 11.11
CA SER A 1 3.38 -2.02 12.27
C SER A 1 2.03 -2.26 12.96
N LEU A 2 1.88 -1.91 14.24
CA LEU A 2 0.63 -2.13 15.00
C LEU A 2 -0.54 -1.32 14.41
N LEU A 3 -0.29 -0.07 14.03
CA LEU A 3 -1.33 0.79 13.44
C LEU A 3 -1.88 0.21 12.15
N VAL A 4 -1.01 -0.24 11.23
CA VAL A 4 -1.44 -0.81 9.95
C VAL A 4 -2.20 -2.13 10.15
N SER A 5 -1.78 -2.97 11.10
CA SER A 5 -2.52 -4.20 11.41
C SER A 5 -3.87 -3.94 12.08
N THR A 6 -3.99 -2.87 12.87
CA THR A 6 -5.28 -2.37 13.38
C THR A 6 -6.18 -1.89 12.24
N LEU A 7 -5.68 -1.07 11.31
CA LEU A 7 -6.44 -0.61 10.15
C LEU A 7 -6.88 -1.78 9.26
N HIS A 8 -6.00 -2.73 8.99
CA HIS A 8 -6.36 -3.95 8.28
C HIS A 8 -7.51 -4.68 9.00
N SER A 9 -7.38 -4.92 10.31
CA SER A 9 -8.42 -5.62 11.07
C SER A 9 -9.76 -4.88 11.07
N TYR A 10 -9.73 -3.55 11.11
CA TYR A 10 -10.91 -2.70 11.01
C TYR A 10 -11.60 -2.85 9.65
N PHE A 11 -10.88 -2.65 8.54
CA PHE A 11 -11.45 -2.76 7.20
C PHE A 11 -11.82 -4.19 6.80
N ALA A 12 -11.19 -5.20 7.39
CA ALA A 12 -11.58 -6.60 7.24
C ALA A 12 -12.79 -6.99 8.11
N GLY A 13 -13.49 -6.02 8.73
CA GLY A 13 -14.72 -6.25 9.48
C GLY A 13 -14.56 -7.05 10.78
N LYS A 14 -13.34 -7.16 11.34
CA LYS A 14 -13.07 -7.96 12.55
C LYS A 14 -13.56 -7.28 13.83
N LYS A 15 -14.86 -7.00 13.92
CA LYS A 15 -15.53 -6.28 15.02
C LYS A 15 -15.14 -6.78 16.42
N GLU A 16 -15.02 -8.09 16.57
CA GLU A 16 -14.70 -8.72 17.86
C GLU A 16 -13.36 -8.22 18.45
N LEU A 17 -12.41 -7.79 17.61
CA LEU A 17 -11.13 -7.25 18.06
C LEU A 17 -11.24 -5.83 18.65
N PHE A 18 -12.37 -5.16 18.47
CA PHE A 18 -12.59 -3.78 18.88
C PHE A 18 -13.62 -3.62 20.00
N LYS A 19 -14.11 -4.72 20.56
CA LYS A 19 -15.09 -4.73 21.64
C LYS A 19 -14.57 -3.95 22.86
N GLY A 20 -15.38 -3.03 23.37
CA GLY A 20 -15.04 -2.15 24.50
C GLY A 20 -14.19 -0.94 24.15
N LEU A 21 -13.75 -0.79 22.90
CA LEU A 21 -13.01 0.38 22.42
C LEU A 21 -13.96 1.48 21.93
N ALA A 22 -13.47 2.73 21.86
CA ALA A 22 -14.28 3.86 21.40
C ALA A 22 -14.88 3.63 20.00
N ILE A 23 -14.13 2.97 19.10
CA ILE A 23 -14.55 2.72 17.72
C ILE A 23 -15.79 1.82 17.63
N GLU A 24 -16.03 0.94 18.60
CA GLU A 24 -17.25 0.12 18.65
C GLU A 24 -18.53 0.98 18.68
N LYS A 25 -18.46 2.15 19.31
CA LYS A 25 -19.58 3.09 19.42
C LYS A 25 -19.68 4.05 18.24
N LEU A 26 -18.59 4.22 17.49
CA LEU A 26 -18.50 5.15 16.37
C LEU A 26 -18.84 4.46 15.03
N GLU A 27 -18.48 3.19 14.91
CA GLU A 27 -18.71 2.38 13.71
C GLU A 27 -20.01 1.58 13.82
N ASN A 28 -20.94 1.85 12.91
CA ASN A 28 -22.29 1.28 12.94
C ASN A 28 -22.43 0.06 12.02
N GLU A 29 -21.78 0.07 10.86
CA GLU A 29 -22.09 -0.88 9.79
C GLU A 29 -21.07 -2.02 9.69
N TRP A 30 -19.84 -1.83 10.20
CA TRP A 30 -18.78 -2.86 10.21
C TRP A 30 -18.64 -3.55 8.85
N MET A 31 -18.65 -2.77 7.78
CA MET A 31 -18.55 -3.30 6.42
C MET A 31 -17.18 -3.94 6.18
N GLU A 32 -17.19 -5.11 5.54
CA GLU A 32 -15.99 -5.79 5.07
C GLU A 32 -15.55 -5.23 3.72
N TYR A 33 -14.27 -4.87 3.62
CA TYR A 33 -13.61 -4.41 2.40
C TYR A 33 -12.45 -5.34 2.05
N PRO A 34 -12.14 -5.53 0.74
CA PRO A 34 -10.89 -6.17 0.35
C PRO A 34 -9.72 -5.28 0.77
N VAL A 35 -8.78 -5.86 1.53
CA VAL A 35 -7.59 -5.16 2.04
C VAL A 35 -6.34 -5.74 1.37
N LEU A 36 -5.62 -4.88 0.65
CA LEU A 36 -4.30 -5.18 0.09
C LEU A 36 -3.24 -4.53 0.97
N HIS A 37 -2.60 -5.32 1.81
CA HIS A 37 -1.52 -4.89 2.70
C HIS A 37 -0.15 -5.28 2.12
N PHE A 38 0.69 -4.28 1.87
CA PHE A 38 2.07 -4.44 1.42
C PHE A 38 3.03 -3.98 2.51
N ASP A 39 3.98 -4.84 2.86
CA ASP A 39 4.98 -4.57 3.90
C ASP A 39 6.36 -4.45 3.25
N MET A 40 6.98 -3.28 3.38
CA MET A 40 8.31 -3.00 2.82
C MET A 40 9.43 -3.07 3.86
N SER A 41 9.12 -3.38 5.12
CA SER A 41 10.10 -3.38 6.23
C SER A 41 11.29 -4.32 6.04
N ARG A 42 11.11 -5.36 5.21
CA ARG A 42 12.14 -6.35 4.88
C ARG A 42 13.01 -5.96 3.69
N ALA A 43 12.64 -4.92 2.93
CA ALA A 43 13.44 -4.42 1.83
C ALA A 43 14.47 -3.41 2.33
N LYS A 44 15.34 -3.83 3.26
CA LYS A 44 16.51 -3.05 3.68
C LYS A 44 17.74 -3.63 2.99
N HIS A 45 18.64 -2.77 2.54
CA HIS A 45 19.86 -3.13 1.81
C HIS A 45 19.60 -4.00 0.58
N VAL A 46 18.52 -3.73 -0.15
CA VAL A 46 18.13 -4.51 -1.35
C VAL A 46 18.59 -3.83 -2.63
N ASP A 47 19.00 -4.63 -3.61
CA ASP A 47 19.15 -4.18 -4.99
C ASP A 47 17.79 -4.19 -5.72
N LYS A 48 17.82 -3.76 -6.99
CA LYS A 48 16.63 -3.64 -7.84
C LYS A 48 15.94 -4.99 -7.99
N GLU A 49 16.70 -6.03 -8.28
CA GLU A 49 16.20 -7.38 -8.54
C GLU A 49 15.54 -7.97 -7.30
N THR A 50 16.14 -7.77 -6.13
CA THR A 50 15.61 -8.23 -4.85
C THR A 50 14.32 -7.48 -4.48
N LEU A 51 14.29 -6.16 -4.70
CA LEU A 51 13.08 -5.36 -4.51
C LEU A 51 11.94 -5.83 -5.42
N GLU A 52 12.20 -5.99 -6.73
CA GLU A 52 11.21 -6.49 -7.69
C GLU A 52 10.71 -7.88 -7.31
N SER A 53 11.60 -8.78 -6.89
CA SER A 53 11.25 -10.13 -6.42
C SER A 53 10.35 -10.11 -5.19
N MET A 54 10.64 -9.24 -4.21
CA MET A 54 9.81 -9.08 -3.02
C MET A 54 8.41 -8.57 -3.38
N LEU A 55 8.30 -7.55 -4.24
CA LEU A 55 7.02 -7.02 -4.70
C LEU A 55 6.23 -8.08 -5.48
N ASN A 56 6.92 -8.85 -6.33
CA ASN A 56 6.33 -9.98 -7.05
C ASN A 56 5.76 -11.04 -6.10
N PHE A 57 6.47 -11.37 -5.02
CA PHE A 57 5.99 -12.33 -4.03
C PHE A 57 4.71 -11.84 -3.34
N GLN A 58 4.68 -10.59 -2.90
CA GLN A 58 3.51 -10.01 -2.24
C GLN A 58 2.28 -9.95 -3.17
N LEU A 59 2.47 -9.50 -4.42
CA LEU A 59 1.40 -9.50 -5.42
C LEU A 59 0.86 -10.91 -5.69
N SER A 60 1.77 -11.90 -5.79
CA SER A 60 1.37 -13.30 -6.07
C SER A 60 0.47 -13.88 -4.97
N GLY A 61 0.66 -13.47 -3.71
CA GLY A 61 -0.23 -13.87 -2.61
C GLY A 61 -1.66 -13.40 -2.82
N TYR A 62 -1.86 -12.16 -3.27
CA TYR A 62 -3.21 -11.63 -3.56
C TYR A 62 -3.78 -12.15 -4.88
N GLU A 63 -2.93 -12.42 -5.87
CA GLU A 63 -3.35 -13.04 -7.14
C GLU A 63 -3.91 -14.44 -6.95
N GLN A 64 -3.50 -15.17 -5.90
CA GLN A 64 -4.13 -16.45 -5.56
C GLN A 64 -5.57 -16.29 -5.06
N ILE A 65 -5.92 -15.12 -4.50
CA ILE A 65 -7.24 -14.82 -3.95
C ILE A 65 -8.13 -14.21 -5.03
N TYR A 66 -7.65 -13.18 -5.71
CA TYR A 66 -8.43 -12.38 -6.67
C TYR A 66 -8.15 -12.74 -8.14
N GLY A 67 -7.25 -13.68 -8.40
CA GLY A 67 -6.84 -14.07 -9.75
C GLY A 67 -5.78 -13.16 -10.36
N LYS A 68 -5.12 -13.68 -11.40
CA LYS A 68 -4.07 -13.01 -12.16
C LYS A 68 -4.51 -12.82 -13.62
N SER A 69 -4.27 -11.63 -14.18
CA SER A 69 -4.38 -11.43 -15.63
C SER A 69 -3.11 -11.93 -16.33
N GLU A 70 -3.25 -12.75 -17.38
CA GLU A 70 -2.10 -13.21 -18.18
C GLU A 70 -1.37 -12.07 -18.90
N GLU A 71 -2.09 -10.99 -19.20
CA GLU A 71 -1.55 -9.78 -19.84
C GLU A 71 -0.80 -8.88 -18.85
N ALA A 72 -1.06 -9.01 -17.55
CA ALA A 72 -0.42 -8.22 -16.51
C ALA A 72 0.93 -8.82 -16.12
N VAL A 73 1.97 -8.49 -16.89
CA VAL A 73 3.34 -8.99 -16.66
C VAL A 73 4.11 -8.10 -15.68
N LYS A 74 4.00 -6.78 -15.83
CA LYS A 74 4.76 -5.80 -15.02
C LYS A 74 4.10 -5.56 -13.67
N LEU A 75 4.89 -5.13 -12.68
CA LEU A 75 4.44 -4.85 -11.31
C LEU A 75 3.25 -3.89 -11.26
N ASN A 76 3.29 -2.80 -12.03
CA ASN A 76 2.24 -1.79 -12.11
C ASN A 76 0.94 -2.36 -12.72
N ASP A 77 1.06 -3.15 -13.79
CA ASP A 77 -0.10 -3.76 -14.47
C ASP A 77 -0.74 -4.82 -13.57
N ARG A 78 0.07 -5.60 -12.85
CA ARG A 78 -0.39 -6.58 -11.85
C ARG A 78 -1.15 -5.92 -10.71
N MET A 79 -0.59 -4.84 -10.15
CA MET A 79 -1.25 -4.08 -9.08
C MET A 79 -2.58 -3.46 -9.56
N THR A 80 -2.61 -2.90 -10.77
CA THR A 80 -3.85 -2.39 -11.41
C THR A 80 -4.90 -3.49 -11.53
N SER A 81 -4.53 -4.62 -12.13
CA SER A 81 -5.43 -5.76 -12.32
C SER A 81 -5.93 -6.31 -10.99
N LEU A 82 -5.08 -6.33 -9.97
CA LEU A 82 -5.43 -6.84 -8.64
C LEU A 82 -6.50 -5.95 -7.98
N ILE A 83 -6.32 -4.63 -8.00
CA ILE A 83 -7.28 -3.67 -7.44
C ILE A 83 -8.63 -3.80 -8.16
N MET A 84 -8.63 -3.82 -9.49
CA MET A 84 -9.87 -3.93 -10.27
C MET A 84 -10.59 -5.25 -9.98
N ARG A 85 -9.88 -6.39 -10.01
CA ARG A 85 -10.47 -7.70 -9.76
C ARG A 85 -10.99 -7.86 -8.33
N ALA A 86 -10.25 -7.36 -7.34
CA ALA A 86 -10.71 -7.37 -5.95
C ALA A 86 -12.01 -6.55 -5.80
N CYS A 87 -12.10 -5.40 -6.48
CA CYS A 87 -13.29 -4.58 -6.49
C CYS A 87 -14.47 -5.29 -7.18
N GLU A 88 -14.25 -5.91 -8.34
CA GLU A 88 -15.26 -6.62 -9.10
C GLU A 88 -15.80 -7.85 -8.35
N GLN A 89 -14.94 -8.65 -7.73
CA GLN A 89 -15.32 -9.88 -7.03
C GLN A 89 -16.06 -9.61 -5.73
N THR A 90 -15.67 -8.58 -5.00
CA THR A 90 -16.30 -8.23 -3.72
C THR A 90 -17.48 -7.27 -3.88
N GLY A 91 -17.59 -6.59 -5.02
CA GLY A 91 -18.51 -5.47 -5.21
C GLY A 91 -18.18 -4.25 -4.34
N ARG A 92 -16.97 -4.20 -3.76
CA ARG A 92 -16.55 -3.16 -2.81
C ARG A 92 -15.24 -2.53 -3.26
N GLN A 93 -15.13 -1.22 -3.07
CA GLN A 93 -13.88 -0.50 -3.27
C GLN A 93 -12.77 -1.05 -2.37
N VAL A 94 -11.53 -1.03 -2.85
CA VAL A 94 -10.37 -1.67 -2.24
C VAL A 94 -9.65 -0.75 -1.28
N VAL A 95 -9.21 -1.31 -0.16
CA VAL A 95 -8.33 -0.64 0.79
C VAL A 95 -6.89 -1.07 0.52
N VAL A 96 -6.00 -0.11 0.28
CA VAL A 96 -4.57 -0.39 0.09
C VAL A 96 -3.79 0.16 1.28
N LEU A 97 -3.05 -0.70 1.96
CA LEU A 97 -2.20 -0.35 3.09
C LEU A 97 -0.75 -0.65 2.71
N ILE A 98 0.13 0.33 2.84
CA ILE A 98 1.55 0.21 2.53
C ILE A 98 2.33 0.56 3.80
N ASP A 99 3.04 -0.41 4.36
CA ASP A 99 3.83 -0.23 5.57
C ASP A 99 5.31 -0.03 5.23
N GLU A 100 5.94 0.94 5.89
CA GLU A 100 7.35 1.34 5.71
C GLU A 100 7.73 1.63 4.24
N TYR A 101 6.91 2.40 3.53
CA TYR A 101 7.05 2.67 2.08
C TYR A 101 8.46 3.14 1.65
N ASP A 102 9.18 3.77 2.57
CA ASP A 102 10.50 4.35 2.36
C ASP A 102 11.66 3.39 2.66
N ALA A 103 11.42 2.26 3.32
CA ALA A 103 12.44 1.29 3.71
C ALA A 103 13.41 0.89 2.58
N PRO A 104 12.94 0.60 1.35
CA PRO A 104 13.83 0.28 0.22
C PRO A 104 14.80 1.39 -0.18
N LEU A 105 14.48 2.63 0.18
CA LEU A 105 15.25 3.80 -0.23
C LEU A 105 16.16 4.30 0.89
N LEU A 106 15.90 3.96 2.15
CA LEU A 106 16.61 4.46 3.33
C LEU A 106 18.13 4.27 3.24
N ASP A 107 18.55 3.06 2.87
CA ASP A 107 19.98 2.70 2.88
C ASP A 107 20.75 3.32 1.71
N VAL A 108 20.05 3.63 0.61
CA VAL A 108 20.65 4.23 -0.60
C VAL A 108 20.36 5.74 -0.69
N MET A 109 19.80 6.38 0.33
CA MET A 109 19.40 7.80 0.29
C MET A 109 20.55 8.75 -0.07
N HIS A 110 21.79 8.34 0.19
CA HIS A 110 23.01 9.11 -0.08
C HIS A 110 23.77 8.64 -1.32
N GLU A 111 23.26 7.64 -2.04
CA GLU A 111 23.90 7.08 -3.22
C GLU A 111 23.32 7.69 -4.51
N GLU A 112 24.16 8.22 -5.40
CA GLU A 112 23.69 8.83 -6.65
C GLU A 112 23.27 7.80 -7.71
N GLU A 113 23.84 6.59 -7.68
CA GLU A 113 23.60 5.57 -8.71
C GLU A 113 22.39 4.68 -8.40
N ASN A 114 22.28 4.16 -7.17
CA ASN A 114 21.24 3.19 -6.81
C ASN A 114 19.90 3.85 -6.45
N LEU A 115 19.92 5.05 -5.85
CA LEU A 115 18.71 5.76 -5.44
C LEU A 115 17.73 5.99 -6.60
N PRO A 116 18.14 6.49 -7.79
CA PRO A 116 17.23 6.68 -8.91
C PRO A 116 16.62 5.37 -9.42
N VAL A 117 17.37 4.27 -9.37
CA VAL A 117 16.93 2.96 -9.84
C VAL A 117 15.83 2.41 -8.93
N LEU A 118 16.09 2.34 -7.61
CA LEU A 118 15.09 1.86 -6.64
C LEU A 118 13.89 2.80 -6.56
N ARG A 119 14.11 4.11 -6.61
CA ARG A 119 13.05 5.11 -6.68
C ARG A 119 12.13 4.87 -7.87
N ASN A 120 12.67 4.53 -9.03
CA ASN A 120 11.88 4.25 -10.22
C ASN A 120 11.05 2.96 -10.08
N VAL A 121 11.59 1.91 -9.46
CA VAL A 121 10.82 0.68 -9.15
C VAL A 121 9.64 1.01 -8.24
N MET A 122 9.89 1.73 -7.14
CA MET A 122 8.84 2.11 -6.19
C MET A 122 7.79 3.02 -6.84
N ARG A 123 8.22 4.02 -7.62
CA ARG A 123 7.30 4.88 -8.37
C ARG A 123 6.41 4.08 -9.32
N ASN A 124 6.99 3.17 -10.11
CA ASN A 124 6.23 2.33 -11.02
C ASN A 124 5.22 1.46 -10.26
N PHE A 125 5.63 0.87 -9.14
CA PHE A 125 4.75 0.03 -8.30
C PHE A 125 3.55 0.81 -7.74
N TYR A 126 3.74 2.08 -7.35
CA TYR A 126 2.67 2.91 -6.78
C TYR A 126 1.85 3.70 -7.81
N SER A 127 2.36 3.86 -9.04
CA SER A 127 1.65 4.58 -10.11
C SER A 127 0.19 4.14 -10.34
N PRO A 128 -0.19 2.85 -10.21
CA PRO A 128 -1.58 2.40 -10.38
C PRO A 128 -2.56 3.01 -9.38
N LEU A 129 -2.11 3.42 -8.20
CA LEU A 129 -2.99 3.99 -7.17
C LEU A 129 -3.71 5.24 -7.69
N LYS A 130 -3.08 6.00 -8.60
CA LYS A 130 -3.70 7.17 -9.22
C LYS A 130 -4.82 6.78 -10.18
N SER A 131 -4.53 5.86 -11.09
CA SER A 131 -5.49 5.45 -12.14
C SER A 131 -6.63 4.63 -11.57
N CYS A 132 -6.38 3.92 -10.47
CA CYS A 132 -7.38 3.10 -9.79
C CYS A 132 -8.21 3.87 -8.76
N ASP A 133 -8.11 5.20 -8.67
CA ASP A 133 -8.86 6.04 -7.72
C ASP A 133 -10.36 5.69 -7.62
N PRO A 134 -11.11 5.44 -8.73
CA PRO A 134 -12.53 5.04 -8.63
C PRO A 134 -12.77 3.71 -7.91
N TYR A 135 -11.77 2.82 -7.90
CA TYR A 135 -11.83 1.49 -7.29
C TYR A 135 -11.29 1.48 -5.85
N LEU A 136 -10.72 2.59 -5.38
CA LEU A 136 -10.08 2.67 -4.08
C LEU A 136 -11.00 3.31 -3.05
N ARG A 137 -11.13 2.65 -1.90
CA ARG A 137 -11.87 3.17 -0.74
C ARG A 137 -10.96 4.03 0.13
N PHE A 138 -9.75 3.54 0.34
CA PHE A 138 -8.79 4.11 1.28
C PHE A 138 -7.38 3.67 0.90
N VAL A 139 -6.43 4.59 0.94
CA VAL A 139 -5.01 4.30 0.76
C VAL A 139 -4.26 4.87 1.95
N PHE A 140 -3.48 4.05 2.63
CA PHE A 140 -2.67 4.45 3.77
C PHE A 140 -1.22 4.03 3.58
N LEU A 141 -0.31 4.95 3.86
CA LEU A 141 1.12 4.72 3.76
C LEU A 141 1.78 5.13 5.08
N THR A 142 2.68 4.29 5.58
CA THR A 142 3.55 4.62 6.73
C THR A 142 5.00 4.61 6.31
N GLY A 143 5.82 5.39 7.00
CA GLY A 143 7.26 5.46 6.78
C GLY A 143 7.92 6.28 7.88
N ILE A 144 9.24 6.35 7.85
CA ILE A 144 10.05 7.12 8.82
C ILE A 144 10.39 8.50 8.23
N THR A 145 10.61 8.55 6.92
CA THR A 145 11.10 9.69 6.16
C THR A 145 9.96 10.55 5.66
N LYS A 146 10.18 11.86 5.54
CA LYS A 146 9.15 12.77 5.04
C LYS A 146 8.82 12.46 3.59
N PHE A 147 7.51 12.43 3.31
CA PHE A 147 6.90 12.21 1.98
C PHE A 147 7.54 13.02 0.84
N SER A 148 7.95 14.27 1.12
CA SER A 148 8.53 15.18 0.13
C SER A 148 9.98 14.85 -0.29
N GLN A 149 10.70 14.03 0.47
CA GLN A 149 12.13 13.82 0.25
C GLN A 149 12.45 12.75 -0.80
N LEU A 150 11.52 11.83 -1.07
CA LEU A 150 11.79 10.66 -1.90
C LEU A 150 11.26 10.79 -3.33
N SER A 151 10.45 11.80 -3.64
CA SER A 151 9.88 12.10 -4.97
C SER A 151 9.26 10.91 -5.72
N ILE A 152 8.98 9.80 -5.04
CA ILE A 152 8.32 8.60 -5.58
C ILE A 152 6.83 8.82 -5.86
N PHE A 153 6.24 9.86 -5.26
CA PHE A 153 4.81 10.14 -5.30
C PHE A 153 4.47 11.45 -6.02
N SER A 154 5.38 12.02 -6.81
CA SER A 154 5.08 13.19 -7.65
C SER A 154 3.94 12.93 -8.64
N GLU A 155 3.61 11.67 -8.89
CA GLU A 155 2.49 11.25 -9.72
C GLU A 155 1.17 11.15 -8.94
N LEU A 156 1.18 11.04 -7.60
CA LEU A 156 0.00 10.87 -6.75
C LEU A 156 -0.47 12.20 -6.15
N ASN A 157 -1.31 12.93 -6.90
CA ASN A 157 -1.83 14.24 -6.47
C ASN A 157 -2.96 14.18 -5.43
N ASN A 158 -3.43 12.98 -5.05
CA ASN A 158 -4.58 12.78 -4.16
C ASN A 158 -4.18 12.41 -2.71
N ILE A 159 -2.88 12.39 -2.39
CA ILE A 159 -2.40 12.00 -1.05
C ILE A 159 -2.33 13.23 -0.15
N SER A 160 -3.03 13.17 0.99
CA SER A 160 -2.91 14.14 2.08
C SER A 160 -1.87 13.66 3.08
N ASN A 161 -0.79 14.43 3.26
CA ASN A 161 0.18 14.16 4.32
C ASN A 161 -0.34 14.71 5.65
N VAL A 162 -0.76 13.82 6.54
CA VAL A 162 -1.29 14.15 7.87
C VAL A 162 -0.24 14.06 8.98
N SER A 163 1.00 13.66 8.67
CA SER A 163 2.04 13.45 9.70
C SER A 163 2.49 14.71 10.43
N MET A 164 2.17 15.89 9.90
CA MET A 164 2.51 17.20 10.47
C MET A 164 1.28 17.97 10.95
N ASP A 165 0.10 17.36 10.89
CA ASP A 165 -1.14 18.00 11.29
C ASP A 165 -1.31 17.79 12.80
N GLU A 166 -1.33 18.88 13.58
CA GLU A 166 -1.35 18.86 15.06
C GLU A 166 -2.39 17.92 15.70
N PRO A 167 -3.58 17.68 15.12
CA PRO A 167 -4.54 16.72 15.66
C PRO A 167 -4.10 15.24 15.54
N TYR A 168 -3.08 14.93 14.74
CA TYR A 168 -2.63 13.59 14.40
C TYR A 168 -1.14 13.33 14.71
N ALA A 169 -0.40 14.34 15.19
CA ALA A 169 1.03 14.29 15.51
C ALA A 169 1.32 13.86 16.96
#